data_AF-A0A061DE17-F1
#
_entry.id   AF-A0A061DE17-F1
#
_cell.length_a   1.000
_cell.length_b   1.000
_cell.length_c   1.000
_cell.angle_alpha   90.00
_cell.angle_beta   90.00
_cell.angle_gamma   90.00
#
_symmetry.space_group_name_H-M   'P 1'
#
loop_
_entity.id
_entity.type
_entity.pdbx_description
1 polymer ?
#
loop_
_entity_poly.entity_id
_entity_poly.type
_entity_poly.pdbx_seq_one_letter_code
_entity_poly.pdbx_strand_id
1 'polypeptide(L)'
;MRLSGLVPYVLDPPGCFYQVSVNGEVKNLSNISQSLVASRTKHFVTLRFDSELIGPGEKLRQSPPLECRCVTVKGIVLSTIQVENYYAK
;
A
#
# COMPACT_ATOMS: atom_id res chain seq x y z
N MET A 1 18.54 3.79 -28.32
CA MET A 1 19.03 4.49 -27.11
C MET A 1 17.84 4.74 -26.20
N ARG A 2 17.60 3.88 -25.20
CA ARG A 2 16.55 4.14 -24.19
C ARG A 2 17.18 5.03 -23.13
N LEU A 3 16.67 6.25 -22.98
CA LEU A 3 16.93 7.07 -21.80
C LEU A 3 16.22 6.40 -20.63
N SER A 4 16.88 5.45 -19.98
CA SER A 4 16.52 5.03 -18.63
C SER A 4 16.84 6.19 -17.70
N GLY A 5 15.92 7.15 -17.60
CA GLY A 5 16.00 8.18 -16.57
C GLY A 5 16.08 7.50 -15.21
N LEU A 6 17.13 7.79 -14.44
CA LEU A 6 17.28 7.31 -13.07
C LEU A 6 15.99 7.63 -12.32
N VAL A 7 15.23 6.61 -11.91
CA VAL A 7 14.13 6.82 -10.97
C VAL A 7 14.80 6.92 -9.60
N PRO A 8 15.01 8.13 -9.05
CA PRO A 8 15.88 8.31 -7.88
C PRO A 8 15.19 7.83 -6.60
N TYR A 9 13.90 7.49 -6.70
CA TYR A 9 13.06 6.96 -5.64
C TYR A 9 12.22 5.79 -6.13
N VAL A 10 11.88 4.89 -5.22
CA VAL A 10 11.00 3.75 -5.45
C VAL A 10 9.93 3.69 -4.37
N LEU A 11 8.82 3.03 -4.67
CA LEU A 11 7.83 2.69 -3.65
C LEU A 11 8.39 1.56 -2.77
N ASP A 12 8.15 1.66 -1.47
CA ASP A 12 8.46 0.67 -0.47
C ASP A 12 7.19 0.37 0.36
N PRO A 13 6.62 -0.84 0.29
CA PRO A 13 7.09 -1.95 -0.54
C PRO A 13 6.91 -1.67 -2.05
N PRO A 14 7.72 -2.32 -2.93
CA PRO A 14 7.62 -2.13 -4.38
C PRO A 14 6.23 -2.40 -4.96
N GLY A 15 5.46 -3.26 -4.27
CA GLY A 15 4.09 -3.64 -4.62
C GLY A 15 3.01 -2.71 -4.08
N CYS A 16 3.32 -1.55 -3.50
CA CYS A 16 2.29 -0.63 -2.98
C CYS A 16 1.21 -0.30 -4.03
N PHE A 17 -0.10 -0.46 -3.79
CA PHE A 17 -0.81 -0.91 -2.57
C PHE A 17 -1.16 -2.41 -2.51
N TYR A 18 -0.81 -3.24 -3.51
CA TYR A 18 -1.02 -4.71 -3.40
C TYR A 18 -0.28 -5.30 -2.20
N GLN A 19 0.83 -4.68 -1.82
CA GLN A 19 1.56 -4.91 -0.58
C GLN A 19 1.63 -3.63 0.24
N VAL A 20 1.64 -3.77 1.56
CA VAL A 20 1.78 -2.67 2.52
C VAL A 20 2.70 -3.10 3.66
N SER A 21 3.37 -2.14 4.28
CA SER A 21 4.08 -2.34 5.54
C SER A 21 3.10 -2.21 6.70
N VAL A 22 3.14 -3.13 7.64
CA VAL A 22 2.37 -3.10 8.89
C VAL A 22 3.34 -3.37 10.03
N ASN A 23 3.61 -2.37 10.87
CA ASN A 23 4.64 -2.44 11.91
C ASN A 23 6.02 -2.87 11.36
N GLY A 24 6.38 -2.42 10.16
CA GLY A 24 7.64 -2.75 9.49
C GLY A 24 7.66 -4.10 8.75
N GLU A 25 6.59 -4.88 8.81
CA GLU A 25 6.46 -6.15 8.06
C GLU A 25 5.69 -5.95 6.76
N VAL A 26 6.20 -6.46 5.64
CA VAL A 26 5.50 -6.43 4.36
C VAL A 26 4.40 -7.49 4.34
N LYS A 27 3.17 -7.08 4.04
CA LYS A 27 1.98 -7.94 3.98
C LYS A 27 1.20 -7.68 2.70
N ASN A 28 0.58 -8.73 2.15
CA ASN A 28 -0.35 -8.57 1.02
C ASN A 28 -1.65 -7.92 1.54
N LEU A 29 -2.13 -6.89 0.82
CA LEU A 29 -3.34 -6.15 1.20
C LEU A 29 -4.56 -7.06 1.28
N SER A 30 -4.69 -8.02 0.36
CA SER A 30 -5.78 -9.00 0.32
C SER A 30 -5.85 -9.92 1.54
N ASN A 31 -4.74 -10.07 2.28
CA ASN A 31 -4.71 -10.84 3.52
C ASN A 31 -5.15 -10.02 4.73
N ILE A 32 -5.20 -8.70 4.59
CA ILE A 32 -5.54 -7.75 5.66
C ILE A 32 -7.00 -7.32 5.52
N SER A 33 -7.40 -6.87 4.33
CA SER A 33 -8.70 -6.26 4.06
C SER A 33 -9.26 -6.75 2.72
N GLN A 34 -10.50 -7.21 2.73
CA GLN A 34 -11.26 -7.57 1.53
C GLN A 34 -11.88 -6.35 0.86
N SER A 35 -12.23 -5.33 1.65
CA SER A 35 -12.84 -4.08 1.19
C SER A 35 -11.86 -3.05 0.61
N LEU A 36 -10.55 -3.25 0.77
CA LEU A 36 -9.53 -2.43 0.13
C LEU A 36 -8.99 -3.12 -1.14
N VAL A 37 -9.37 -2.58 -2.30
CA VAL A 37 -9.03 -3.12 -3.62
C VAL A 37 -7.96 -2.28 -4.29
N ALA A 38 -6.75 -2.84 -4.40
CA ALA A 38 -5.67 -2.24 -5.17
C ALA A 38 -5.81 -2.57 -6.66
N SER A 39 -5.55 -1.60 -7.53
CA SER A 39 -5.45 -1.79 -8.97
C SER A 39 -4.31 -0.95 -9.56
N ARG A 40 -3.72 -1.41 -10.66
CA ARG A 40 -2.58 -0.75 -11.31
C ARG A 40 -2.84 -0.50 -12.78
N THR A 41 -2.66 0.75 -13.17
CA THR A 41 -2.57 1.18 -14.57
C THR A 41 -1.10 1.36 -14.96
N LYS A 42 -0.84 1.83 -16.18
CA LYS A 42 0.53 2.10 -16.65
C LYS A 42 1.28 3.12 -15.77
N HIS A 43 0.57 4.10 -15.20
CA HIS A 43 1.17 5.23 -14.48
C HIS A 43 0.75 5.34 -13.02
N PHE A 44 -0.38 4.76 -12.64
CA PHE A 44 -0.96 4.92 -11.31
C PHE A 44 -1.22 3.58 -10.66
N VAL A 45 -1.06 3.54 -9.34
CA VAL A 45 -1.65 2.51 -8.49
C VAL A 45 -2.74 3.20 -7.68
N THR A 46 -3.94 2.64 -7.72
CA THR A 46 -5.11 3.15 -7.02
C THR A 46 -5.53 2.17 -5.94
N LEU A 47 -5.93 2.71 -4.79
CA LEU A 47 -6.56 1.97 -3.71
C LEU A 47 -8.01 2.42 -3.63
N ARG A 48 -8.95 1.50 -3.85
CA ARG A 48 -10.38 1.76 -3.74
C ARG A 48 -10.92 1.08 -2.50
N PHE A 49 -11.74 1.80 -1.74
CA PHE A 49 -12.59 1.21 -0.72
C PHE A 49 -13.92 0.78 -1.35
N ASP A 50 -14.30 -0.48 -1.14
CA ASP A 50 -15.56 -1.05 -1.59
C ASP A 50 -16.28 -1.69 -0.39
N SER A 51 -17.30 -1.01 0.11
CA SER A 51 -18.03 -1.43 1.32
C SER A 51 -18.81 -2.72 1.13
N GLU A 52 -19.16 -3.08 -0.11
CA GLU A 52 -19.87 -4.34 -0.41
C GLU A 52 -18.97 -5.57 -0.21
N LEU A 53 -17.65 -5.36 -0.17
CA LEU A 53 -16.64 -6.40 0.01
C LEU A 53 -16.14 -6.52 1.45
N ILE A 54 -16.77 -5.85 2.42
CA ILE A 54 -16.42 -6.04 3.84
C ILE A 54 -16.68 -7.49 4.23
N GLY A 55 -15.61 -8.21 4.56
CA GLY A 55 -15.63 -9.65 4.78
C GLY A 55 -16.28 -10.04 6.11
N PRO A 56 -16.80 -11.28 6.22
CA PRO A 56 -17.23 -11.81 7.52
C PRO A 56 -16.09 -11.76 8.55
N GLY A 57 -16.38 -11.13 9.69
CA GLY A 57 -15.43 -10.96 10.79
C GLY A 57 -14.52 -9.74 10.68
N GLU A 58 -14.52 -9.01 9.57
CA GLU A 58 -13.81 -7.73 9.49
C GLU A 58 -14.46 -6.69 10.41
N LYS A 59 -13.62 -5.93 11.11
CA LYS A 59 -14.03 -4.79 11.94
C LYS A 59 -13.21 -3.57 11.55
N LEU A 60 -13.76 -2.40 11.83
CA LEU A 60 -13.02 -1.15 11.68
C LEU A 60 -11.79 -1.17 12.60
N ARG A 61 -10.60 -1.16 12.01
CA ARG A 61 -9.32 -1.05 12.70
C ARG A 61 -8.78 0.37 12.56
N GLN A 62 -8.41 0.94 13.70
CA GLN A 62 -7.78 2.26 13.78
C GLN A 62 -6.25 2.16 13.82
N SER A 63 -5.71 1.02 14.26
CA SER A 63 -4.26 0.76 14.31
C SER A 63 -3.96 -0.74 14.14
N PRO A 64 -2.72 -1.10 13.74
CA PRO A 64 -1.69 -0.22 13.17
C PRO A 64 -2.08 0.29 11.76
N PRO A 65 -1.55 1.43 11.28
CA PRO A 65 -1.81 1.90 9.93
C PRO A 65 -1.18 0.97 8.88
N LEU A 66 -1.73 0.98 7.68
CA LEU A 66 -1.07 0.39 6.51
C LEU A 66 -0.17 1.44 5.89
N GLU A 67 1.09 1.09 5.67
CA GLU A 67 2.09 2.05 5.20
C GLU A 67 2.64 1.69 3.83
N CYS A 68 2.81 2.72 3.02
CA CYS A 68 3.74 2.73 1.91
C CYS A 68 4.67 3.93 2.04
N ARG A 69 5.85 3.84 1.45
CA ARG A 69 6.88 4.88 1.51
C ARG A 69 7.43 5.15 0.13
N CYS A 70 7.84 6.38 -0.13
CA CYS A 70 8.73 6.69 -1.24
C CYS A 70 10.15 6.79 -0.67
N VAL A 71 11.04 5.90 -1.10
CA VAL A 71 12.41 5.82 -0.60
C VAL A 71 13.40 6.11 -1.72
N THR A 72 14.46 6.84 -1.43
CA THR A 72 15.58 6.99 -2.38
C THR A 72 16.30 5.66 -2.59
N VAL A 73 17.09 5.55 -3.66
CA VAL A 73 17.97 4.38 -3.87
C VAL A 73 19.00 4.15 -2.75
N LYS A 74 19.22 5.15 -1.89
CA LYS A 74 20.09 5.06 -0.70
C LYS A 74 19.32 4.70 0.59
N GLY A 75 18.02 4.41 0.50
CA GLY A 75 17.17 4.03 1.63
C GLY A 75 16.58 5.18 2.45
N ILE A 76 16.82 6.44 2.06
CA ILE A 76 16.22 7.61 2.74
C ILE A 76 14.73 7.68 2.42
N VAL A 77 13.87 7.70 3.44
CA VAL A 77 12.43 7.90 3.31
C VAL A 77 12.15 9.37 2.98
N LEU A 78 11.52 9.62 1.83
CA LEU A 78 11.11 10.95 1.39
C LEU A 78 9.67 11.28 1.81
N SER A 79 8.79 10.28 1.75
CA SER A 79 7.39 10.42 2.17
C SER A 79 6.83 9.08 2.62
N THR A 80 5.79 9.16 3.44
CA THR A 80 5.01 8.02 3.92
C THR A 80 3.54 8.26 3.59
N ILE A 81 2.89 7.25 3.02
CA ILE A 81 1.46 7.19 2.78
C ILE A 81 0.89 6.22 3.81
N GLN A 82 -0.06 6.68 4.62
CA GLN A 82 -0.72 5.87 5.63
C GLN A 82 -2.20 5.71 5.28
N VAL A 83 -2.70 4.49 5.38
CA VAL A 83 -4.13 4.18 5.35
C VAL A 83 -4.54 3.81 6.76
N GLU A 84 -5.36 4.67 7.35
CA GLU A 84 -5.94 4.51 8.67
C GLU A 84 -7.44 4.18 8.55
N ASN A 85 -8.05 3.71 9.64
CA ASN A 85 -9.49 3.48 9.73
C ASN A 85 -10.03 2.59 8.59
N TYR A 86 -9.48 1.38 8.49
CA TYR A 86 -9.84 0.41 7.46
C TYR A 86 -10.49 -0.85 8.07
N TYR A 87 -11.32 -1.55 7.31
CA TYR A 87 -11.90 -2.81 7.73
C TYR A 87 -10.90 -3.96 7.53
N ALA A 88 -10.68 -4.75 8.56
CA ALA A 88 -9.78 -5.90 8.52
C ALA A 88 -10.17 -6.95 9.56
N LYS A 89 -9.74 -8.19 9.34
CA LYS A 89 -9.96 -9.30 10.27
C LYS A 89 -9.25 -9.10 11.62
#